data_AF-A0A519ZAH6-F1
#
_entry.id   AF-A0A519ZAH6-F1
#
_cell.length_a   1.000
_cell.length_b   1.000
_cell.length_c   1.000
_cell.angle_alpha   90.00
_cell.angle_beta   90.00
_cell.angle_gamma   90.00
#
_symmetry.space_group_name_H-M   'P 1'
#
loop_
_entity.id
_entity.type
_entity.pdbx_description
1 polymer ?
#
loop_
_entity_poly.entity_id
_entity_poly.type
_entity_poly.pdbx_seq_one_letter_code
_entity_poly.pdbx_strand_id
1 'polypeptide(L)'
;MFENFSQALLELFVTSLWETLVMVGISGVLGALIGIPLGVFLRLTDRHGVLENSATNRIVGWVVNAVRSTPFIILLVAIIPFTRFITGSSIGTAAAVPMDEPVMKRV
;
A
#
# COMPACT_ATOMS: atom_id res chain seq x y z
N MET A 1 -29.29 19.47 9.74
CA MET A 1 -28.12 18.58 9.60
C MET A 1 -27.77 18.33 8.13
N PHE A 2 -28.75 18.09 7.25
CA PHE A 2 -28.53 17.84 5.81
C PHE A 2 -28.54 19.09 4.91
N GLU A 3 -28.73 20.29 5.46
CA GLU A 3 -28.76 21.54 4.68
C GLU A 3 -27.39 22.21 4.51
N ASN A 4 -26.34 21.66 5.15
CA ASN A 4 -24.97 22.22 5.14
C ASN A 4 -24.01 21.46 4.20
N PHE A 5 -24.51 20.65 3.27
CA PHE A 5 -23.68 20.09 2.21
C PHE A 5 -23.34 21.20 1.22
N SER A 6 -22.28 21.95 1.51
CA SER A 6 -21.74 22.91 0.56
C SER A 6 -21.30 22.17 -0.71
N GLN A 7 -21.40 22.84 -1.86
CA GLN A 7 -20.95 22.29 -3.14
C GLN A 7 -19.50 21.78 -3.05
N ALA A 8 -18.65 22.49 -2.31
CA ALA A 8 -17.27 22.09 -2.03
C ALA A 8 -17.14 20.75 -1.28
N LEU A 9 -18.03 20.43 -0.32
CA LEU A 9 -18.00 19.14 0.38
C LEU A 9 -18.40 18.00 -0.53
N LEU A 10 -19.37 18.21 -1.42
CA LEU A 10 -19.80 17.21 -2.40
C LEU A 10 -18.68 16.92 -3.41
N GLU A 11 -18.00 17.95 -3.90
CA GLU A 11 -16.85 17.81 -4.79
C GLU A 11 -15.69 17.05 -4.12
N LEU A 12 -15.37 17.39 -2.86
CA LEU A 12 -14.33 16.70 -2.11
C LEU A 12 -14.69 15.22 -1.89
N PHE A 13 -15.94 14.93 -1.52
CA PHE A 13 -16.41 13.56 -1.31
C PHE A 13 -16.29 12.72 -2.58
N VAL A 14 -16.75 13.23 -3.72
CA VAL A 14 -16.67 12.52 -5.00
C VAL A 14 -15.21 12.28 -5.40
N THR A 15 -14.35 13.27 -5.20
CA THR A 15 -12.92 13.16 -5.50
C THR A 15 -12.24 12.09 -4.63
N SER A 16 -12.41 12.16 -3.31
CA SER A 16 -11.81 11.18 -2.40
C SER A 16 -12.38 9.77 -2.56
N LEU A 17 -13.66 9.65 -2.92
CA LEU A 17 -14.27 8.36 -3.26
C LEU A 17 -13.60 7.76 -4.50
N TRP A 18 -13.39 8.57 -5.54
CA TRP A 18 -12.71 8.14 -6.75
C TRP A 18 -11.27 7.71 -6.47
N GLU A 19 -10.51 8.50 -5.71
CA GLU A 19 -9.15 8.16 -5.30
C GLU A 19 -9.12 6.83 -4.54
N THR A 20 -10.05 6.62 -3.61
CA THR A 20 -10.15 5.36 -2.86
C THR A 20 -10.43 4.18 -3.77
N LEU A 21 -11.36 4.32 -4.72
CA LEU A 21 -11.68 3.28 -5.70
C LEU A 21 -10.47 2.94 -6.56
N VAL A 22 -9.73 3.95 -7.02
CA VAL A 22 -8.50 3.74 -7.80
C VAL A 22 -7.44 3.02 -6.96
N MET A 23 -7.21 3.43 -5.72
CA MET A 23 -6.23 2.80 -4.83
C MET A 23 -6.59 1.35 -4.53
N VAL A 24 -7.84 1.07 -4.16
CA VAL A 24 -8.34 -0.28 -3.87
C VAL A 24 -8.31 -1.14 -5.13
N GLY A 25 -8.72 -0.59 -6.27
CA GLY A 25 -8.72 -1.30 -7.55
C GLY A 25 -7.32 -1.73 -7.98
N ILE A 26 -6.37 -0.79 -8.02
CA ILE A 26 -4.99 -1.08 -8.42
C ILE A 26 -4.32 -2.04 -7.43
N SER A 27 -4.45 -1.79 -6.11
CA SER A 27 -3.86 -2.67 -5.09
C SER A 27 -4.49 -4.06 -5.10
N GLY A 28 -5.80 -4.16 -5.32
CA GLY A 28 -6.51 -5.44 -5.45
C GLY A 28 -6.04 -6.23 -6.67
N VAL A 29 -5.89 -5.59 -7.82
CA VAL A 29 -5.39 -6.24 -9.05
C VAL A 29 -3.95 -6.72 -8.87
N LEU A 30 -3.05 -5.85 -8.41
CA LEU A 30 -1.64 -6.22 -8.18
C LEU A 30 -1.52 -7.31 -7.10
N GLY A 31 -2.29 -7.19 -6.02
CA GLY A 31 -2.37 -8.17 -4.96
C GLY A 31 -2.88 -9.52 -5.45
N ALA A 32 -3.89 -9.55 -6.32
CA ALA A 32 -4.40 -10.78 -6.93
C ALA A 32 -3.37 -11.40 -7.90
N LEU A 33 -2.71 -10.58 -8.72
CA LEU A 33 -1.70 -11.04 -9.68
C LEU A 33 -0.52 -11.74 -9.00
N ILE A 34 -0.15 -11.36 -7.78
CA ILE A 34 0.93 -12.01 -7.03
C ILE A 34 0.36 -13.09 -6.09
N GLY A 35 -0.72 -12.77 -5.38
CA GLY A 35 -1.31 -13.61 -4.35
C GLY A 35 -1.94 -14.89 -4.89
N ILE A 36 -2.58 -14.84 -6.08
CA ILE A 36 -3.18 -16.03 -6.69
C ILE A 36 -2.10 -17.03 -7.11
N PRO A 37 -1.07 -16.66 -7.91
CA PRO A 37 0.01 -17.59 -8.24
C PRO A 37 0.73 -18.13 -7.00
N LEU A 38 0.99 -17.29 -6.00
CA LEU A 38 1.65 -17.72 -4.75
C LEU A 38 0.78 -18.71 -3.96
N GLY A 39 -0.53 -18.48 -3.89
CA GLY A 39 -1.49 -19.39 -3.27
C GLY A 39 -1.59 -20.72 -4.00
N VAL A 40 -1.64 -20.69 -5.33
CA VAL A 40 -1.62 -21.91 -6.17
C VAL A 40 -0.31 -22.66 -5.98
N PHE A 41 0.83 -21.98 -5.97
CA PHE A 41 2.14 -22.59 -5.75
C PHE A 41 2.23 -23.28 -4.38
N LEU A 42 1.74 -22.64 -3.32
CA LEU A 42 1.64 -23.25 -2.00
C LEU A 42 0.69 -24.45 -1.99
N ARG A 43 -0.37 -24.45 -2.79
CA ARG A 43 -1.24 -25.63 -2.90
C ARG A 43 -0.57 -26.78 -3.65
N LEU A 44 0.18 -26.49 -4.71
CA LEU A 44 0.86 -27.52 -5.52
C LEU A 44 2.04 -28.17 -4.78
N THR A 45 2.71 -27.42 -3.90
CA THR A 45 3.88 -27.87 -3.13
C THR A 45 3.55 -28.51 -1.78
N ASP A 46 2.27 -28.57 -1.42
CA ASP A 46 1.76 -29.18 -0.19
C ASP A 46 2.05 -30.70 -0.15
N ARG A 47 1.94 -31.32 1.03
CA ARG A 47 2.02 -32.79 1.14
C ARG A 47 0.90 -33.42 0.33
N HIS A 48 1.22 -34.39 -0.53
CA HIS A 48 0.32 -34.99 -1.52
C HIS A 48 -0.06 -34.05 -2.69
N GLY A 49 0.67 -32.95 -2.87
CA GLY A 49 0.57 -32.07 -4.02
C GLY A 49 1.34 -32.58 -5.24
N VAL A 50 1.05 -32.00 -6.42
CA VAL A 50 1.68 -32.39 -7.69
C VAL A 50 3.18 -32.12 -7.71
N LEU A 51 3.62 -31.06 -7.00
CA LEU A 51 5.01 -30.63 -6.90
C LEU A 51 5.47 -30.69 -5.44
N GLU A 52 5.15 -31.79 -4.75
CA GLU A 52 5.39 -31.95 -3.31
C GLU A 52 6.81 -31.53 -2.91
N ASN A 53 6.89 -30.45 -2.12
CA ASN A 53 8.14 -29.97 -1.54
C ASN A 53 7.83 -29.32 -0.19
N SER A 54 7.80 -30.16 0.84
CA SER A 54 7.46 -29.76 2.20
C SER A 54 8.40 -28.70 2.79
N ALA A 55 9.67 -28.66 2.37
CA ALA A 55 10.62 -27.65 2.83
C ALA A 55 10.30 -26.27 2.25
N THR A 56 10.16 -26.17 0.92
CA THR A 56 9.79 -24.92 0.23
C THR A 56 8.43 -24.44 0.67
N ASN A 57 7.44 -25.35 0.75
CA ASN A 57 6.09 -25.02 1.20
C ASN A 57 6.09 -24.41 2.61
N ARG A 58 6.85 -25.01 3.53
CA ARG A 58 6.94 -24.53 4.92
C ARG A 58 7.61 -23.17 5.03
N ILE A 59 8.69 -22.91 4.29
CA ILE A 59 9.38 -21.61 4.30
C ILE A 59 8.49 -20.53 3.71
N VAL A 60 7.96 -20.75 2.50
CA VAL A 60 7.11 -19.77 1.81
C VAL A 60 5.82 -19.55 2.59
N GLY A 61 5.20 -20.60 3.11
CA GLY A 61 4.01 -20.53 3.94
C GLY A 61 4.25 -19.76 5.24
N TRP A 62 5.41 -19.93 5.88
CA TRP A 62 5.79 -19.15 7.05
C TRP A 62 5.90 -17.65 6.72
N VAL A 63 6.56 -17.29 5.62
CA VAL A 63 6.65 -15.89 5.17
C VAL A 63 5.28 -15.30 4.87
N VAL A 64 4.44 -16.03 4.11
CA VAL A 64 3.07 -15.58 3.78
C VAL A 64 2.24 -15.37 5.04
N ASN A 65 2.33 -16.28 6.01
CA ASN A 65 1.62 -16.14 7.28
C ASN A 65 2.15 -14.97 8.10
N ALA A 66 3.47 -14.73 8.13
CA ALA A 66 4.05 -13.57 8.81
C ALA A 66 3.54 -12.25 8.23
N VAL A 67 3.56 -12.10 6.90
CA VAL A 67 3.03 -10.91 6.20
C VAL A 67 1.54 -10.72 6.51
N ARG A 68 0.75 -11.79 6.45
CA ARG A 68 -0.69 -11.74 6.74
C ARG A 68 -1.00 -11.35 8.19
N SER A 69 -0.20 -11.85 9.14
CA SER A 69 -0.37 -11.59 10.56
C SER A 69 0.12 -10.20 11.00
N THR A 70 0.90 -9.52 10.15
CA THR A 70 1.44 -8.20 10.47
C THR A 70 0.31 -7.16 10.41
N PRO A 71 0.02 -6.44 11.50
CA PRO A 71 -0.96 -5.37 11.49
C PRO A 71 -0.61 -4.33 10.42
N PHE A 72 -1.61 -3.86 9.66
CA PHE A 72 -1.40 -2.92 8.57
C PHE A 72 -0.62 -1.66 9.00
N ILE A 73 -0.87 -1.15 10.21
CA ILE A 73 -0.17 0.02 10.78
C ILE A 73 1.33 -0.23 10.89
N ILE A 74 1.74 -1.43 11.32
CA ILE A 74 3.16 -1.79 11.45
C ILE A 74 3.81 -1.88 10.07
N LEU A 75 3.11 -2.50 9.11
CA LEU A 75 3.57 -2.57 7.73
C LEU A 75 3.71 -1.18 7.10
N LEU A 76 2.78 -0.26 7.35
CA LEU A 76 2.85 1.13 6.88
C LEU A 76 4.11 1.82 7.38
N VAL A 77 4.43 1.72 8.68
CA VAL A 77 5.66 2.31 9.22
C VAL A 77 6.91 1.63 8.64
N ALA A 78 6.88 0.30 8.51
CA ALA A 78 7.99 -0.47 7.97
C ALA A 78 8.23 -0.22 6.48
N ILE A 79 7.20 0.17 5.71
CA ILE A 79 7.34 0.44 4.28
C ILE A 79 8.00 1.80 4.02
N ILE A 80 7.98 2.76 4.97
CA ILE A 80 8.59 4.09 4.80
C ILE A 80 10.08 4.02 4.40
N PRO A 81 10.98 3.29 5.10
CA PRO A 81 12.37 3.18 4.67
C PRO A 81 12.51 2.42 3.34
N PHE A 82 11.61 1.48 3.05
CA PHE A 82 11.62 0.68 1.82
C PHE A 82 11.18 1.51 0.59
N THR A 83 10.10 2.29 0.70
CA THR A 83 9.66 3.20 -0.36
C THR A 83 10.72 4.26 -0.62
N ARG A 84 11.30 4.85 0.43
CA ARG A 84 12.48 5.75 0.31
C ARG A 84 13.61 5.13 -0.50
N PHE A 85 13.91 3.85 -0.27
CA PHE A 85 14.96 3.14 -0.98
C PHE A 85 14.64 2.93 -2.46
N ILE A 86 13.39 2.60 -2.82
CA ILE A 86 12.99 2.31 -4.20
C ILE A 86 12.73 3.59 -5.01
N THR A 87 12.03 4.57 -4.44
CA THR A 87 11.62 5.79 -5.15
C THR A 87 12.57 6.96 -4.93
N GLY A 88 13.60 6.80 -4.10
CA GLY A 88 14.55 7.86 -3.75
C GLY A 88 13.95 9.00 -2.92
N SER A 89 12.68 8.91 -2.52
CA SER A 89 11.98 9.96 -1.78
C SER A 89 10.85 9.37 -0.94
N SER A 90 10.60 10.00 0.21
CA SER A 90 9.77 9.48 1.31
C SER A 90 8.31 9.93 1.26
N ILE A 91 7.94 10.63 0.19
CA ILE A 91 7.17 11.88 0.08
C ILE A 91 8.14 12.94 -0.48
N GLY A 92 7.80 13.50 -1.64
CA GLY A 92 8.66 14.36 -2.46
C GLY A 92 9.45 15.42 -1.68
N THR A 93 10.78 15.36 -1.79
CA THR A 93 11.75 16.37 -1.31
C THR A 93 12.54 16.99 -2.48
N ALA A 94 11.95 17.06 -3.67
CA ALA A 94 12.10 18.28 -4.48
C ALA A 94 11.07 19.36 -4.08
N ALA A 95 10.09 19.03 -3.21
CA ALA A 95 9.02 19.95 -2.78
C ALA A 95 9.06 20.32 -1.28
N ALA A 96 9.71 19.53 -0.42
CA ALA A 96 9.89 19.86 0.99
C ALA A 96 11.09 20.80 1.25
N VAL A 97 11.35 21.75 0.35
CA VAL A 97 12.02 22.98 0.76
C VAL A 97 10.93 23.82 1.43
N PRO A 98 11.02 24.15 2.73
CA PRO A 98 10.16 25.15 3.31
C PRO A 98 10.57 26.50 2.71
N MET A 99 9.87 26.93 1.65
CA MET A 99 10.02 28.27 1.06
C MET A 99 9.15 29.31 1.79
N ASP A 100 8.41 28.92 2.81
CA ASP A 100 7.54 29.79 3.59
C ASP A 100 8.11 29.82 5.02
N GLU A 101 9.19 30.56 5.30
CA GLU A 101 9.23 31.98 5.71
C GLU A 101 10.70 32.35 6.01
N PRO A 102 11.11 33.62 6.32
CA PRO A 102 10.44 34.93 6.22
C PRO A 102 11.35 36.03 5.62
N VAL A 103 10.85 36.93 4.77
CA VAL A 103 11.55 38.22 4.53
C VAL A 103 10.56 39.37 4.44
N MET A 104 10.36 40.00 5.60
CA MET A 104 10.11 41.43 5.72
C MET A 104 11.15 42.22 4.90
N LYS A 105 10.79 42.66 3.69
CA LYS A 105 11.37 43.78 2.92
C LYS A 105 10.29 44.22 1.94
N ARG A 106 9.98 45.49 1.69
CA ARG A 106 10.37 46.82 2.16
C ARG A 106 9.49 47.74 1.28
N VAL A 107 8.90 48.78 1.87
CA VAL A 107 8.23 49.92 1.22
C VAL A 107 6.87 49.61 0.59
#